data_AF-A0A8H5SWT6-F1
#
_entry.id   AF-A0A8H5SWT6-F1
#
_cell.length_a   1.000
_cell.length_b   1.000
_cell.length_c   1.000
_cell.angle_alpha   90.00
_cell.angle_beta   90.00
_cell.angle_gamma   90.00
#
_symmetry.space_group_name_H-M   'P 1'
#
loop_
_entity.id
_entity.type
_entity.pdbx_description
1 polymer ?
#
loop_
_entity_poly.entity_id
_entity_poly.type
_entity_poly.pdbx_seq_one_letter_code
_entity_poly.pdbx_strand_id
1 'polypeptide(L)'
;MLGLSPTKTTHAIGLAATQVTGLREMFGSHCKSFHVGRAAQNGPLAAVMAEGGYTSSEGALEAKRGWAAVVGTDKSDVLQNLDRWLGTDAFPMRDCRSSSHRRLYPIARGTNEGGTQPSADRICHGTSPPSCPGTHREKTPKDGLEAKFSVYHSGACGLLLSKATLSE
;
A
#
# COMPACT_ATOMS: atom_id res chain seq x y z
N MET A 1 -12.44 16.88 -16.66
CA MET A 1 -12.10 15.73 -17.55
C MET A 1 -11.85 16.27 -18.95
N LEU A 2 -10.92 15.69 -19.72
CA LEU A 2 -10.50 16.19 -21.05
C LEU A 2 -11.43 15.80 -22.23
N GLY A 3 -12.50 15.04 -21.99
CA GLY A 3 -13.47 14.72 -23.05
C GLY A 3 -12.92 13.87 -24.20
N LEU A 4 -11.97 12.97 -23.93
CA LEU A 4 -11.34 12.11 -24.95
C LEU A 4 -12.35 11.18 -25.62
N SER A 5 -12.16 10.92 -26.91
CA SER A 5 -12.88 9.87 -27.63
C SER A 5 -12.56 8.48 -27.05
N PRO A 6 -13.39 7.44 -27.30
CA PRO A 6 -13.11 6.09 -26.86
C PRO A 6 -11.72 5.60 -27.27
N THR A 7 -11.32 5.79 -28.54
CA THR A 7 -9.99 5.39 -29.03
C THR A 7 -8.85 6.12 -28.30
N LYS A 8 -8.97 7.44 -28.09
CA LYS A 8 -7.94 8.19 -27.34
C LYS A 8 -7.92 7.79 -25.86
N THR A 9 -9.06 7.44 -25.28
CA THR A 9 -9.14 6.91 -23.92
C THR A 9 -8.42 5.57 -23.81
N THR A 10 -8.61 4.68 -24.78
CA THR A 10 -7.89 3.41 -24.87
C THR A 10 -6.38 3.63 -24.95
N HIS A 11 -5.91 4.54 -25.81
CA HIS A 11 -4.50 4.89 -25.87
C HIS A 11 -3.98 5.51 -24.57
N ALA A 12 -4.76 6.36 -23.90
CA ALA A 12 -4.40 6.91 -22.59
C ALA A 12 -4.23 5.81 -21.53
N ILE A 13 -5.12 4.80 -21.51
CA ILE A 13 -4.99 3.64 -20.62
C ILE A 13 -3.69 2.88 -20.94
N GLY A 14 -3.40 2.61 -22.21
CA GLY A 14 -2.17 1.94 -22.60
C GLY A 14 -0.90 2.73 -22.28
N LEU A 15 -0.93 4.05 -22.44
CA LEU A 15 0.15 4.96 -22.04
C LEU A 15 0.33 5.00 -20.51
N ALA A 16 -0.75 4.90 -19.73
CA ALA A 16 -0.66 4.78 -18.29
C ALA A 16 -0.06 3.41 -17.87
N ALA A 17 -0.44 2.33 -18.56
CA ALA A 17 0.03 0.98 -18.29
C ALA A 17 1.56 0.82 -18.43
N THR A 18 2.20 1.56 -19.34
CA THR A 18 3.67 1.55 -19.47
C THR A 18 4.40 2.35 -18.38
N GLN A 19 3.69 3.09 -17.53
CA GLN A 19 4.27 3.94 -16.48
C GLN A 19 4.11 3.34 -15.07
N VAL A 20 3.64 2.10 -14.97
CA VAL A 20 3.41 1.45 -13.67
C VAL A 20 4.73 1.20 -12.96
N THR A 21 4.85 1.76 -11.76
CA THR A 21 6.03 1.65 -10.89
C THR A 21 5.56 1.57 -9.44
N GLY A 22 6.30 0.83 -8.61
CA GLY A 22 6.01 0.68 -7.19
C GLY A 22 6.47 -0.66 -6.65
N LEU A 23 7.48 -0.62 -5.78
CA LEU A 23 8.02 -1.83 -5.13
C LEU A 23 7.70 -1.81 -3.64
N ARG A 24 7.25 -2.96 -3.11
CA ARG A 24 6.99 -3.12 -1.67
C ARG A 24 8.25 -2.92 -0.82
N GLU A 25 9.43 -3.18 -1.39
CA GLU A 25 10.72 -2.96 -0.74
C GLU A 25 10.92 -1.51 -0.27
N MET A 26 10.24 -0.54 -0.89
CA MET A 26 10.40 0.87 -0.55
C MET A 26 9.71 1.29 0.76
N PHE A 27 9.09 0.35 1.48
CA PHE A 27 8.44 0.62 2.77
C PHE A 27 9.50 1.02 3.80
N GLY A 28 9.19 2.01 4.63
CA GLY A 28 10.17 2.62 5.54
C GLY A 28 10.98 3.77 4.92
N SER A 29 10.79 4.10 3.64
CA SER A 29 11.48 5.23 2.99
C SER A 29 10.52 6.27 2.41
N HIS A 30 11.06 7.42 2.00
CA HIS A 30 10.32 8.44 1.24
C HIS A 30 9.71 7.91 -0.07
N CYS A 31 10.28 6.85 -0.64
CA CYS A 31 9.83 6.28 -1.91
C CYS A 31 8.40 5.72 -1.81
N LYS A 32 7.94 5.31 -0.62
CA LYS A 32 6.54 4.94 -0.41
C LYS A 32 5.58 6.09 -0.73
N SER A 33 5.88 7.29 -0.26
CA SER A 33 5.06 8.48 -0.53
C SER A 33 5.25 8.97 -1.97
N PHE A 34 6.45 8.81 -2.53
CA PHE A 34 6.70 9.10 -3.93
C PHE A 34 5.82 8.26 -4.87
N HIS A 35 5.62 6.96 -4.59
CA HIS A 35 4.81 6.08 -5.44
C HIS A 35 3.39 6.61 -5.68
N VAL A 36 2.71 7.09 -4.63
CA VAL A 36 1.35 7.62 -4.78
C VAL A 36 1.32 8.92 -5.58
N GLY A 37 2.32 9.79 -5.40
CA GLY A 37 2.46 11.02 -6.18
C GLY A 37 2.73 10.73 -7.66
N ARG A 38 3.63 9.78 -7.94
CA ARG A 38 3.91 9.34 -9.32
C ARG A 38 2.68 8.70 -9.95
N ALA A 39 1.96 7.83 -9.25
CA ALA A 39 0.74 7.21 -9.75
C ALA A 39 -0.33 8.26 -10.09
N ALA A 40 -0.50 9.28 -9.23
CA ALA A 40 -1.43 10.38 -9.47
C ALA A 40 -1.05 11.25 -10.70
N GLN A 41 0.25 11.37 -11.01
CA GLN A 41 0.74 12.10 -12.17
C GLN A 41 0.54 11.34 -13.49
N ASN A 42 0.71 10.01 -13.49
CA ASN A 42 0.77 9.21 -14.71
C ASN A 42 -0.55 9.25 -15.52
N GLY A 43 -1.71 9.24 -14.86
CA GLY A 43 -3.02 9.25 -15.53
C GLY A 43 -3.28 10.52 -16.34
N PRO A 44 -3.22 11.72 -15.72
CA PRO A 44 -3.34 13.00 -16.44
C PRO A 44 -2.30 13.16 -17.56
N LEU A 45 -1.05 12.77 -17.31
CA LEU A 45 0.00 12.82 -18.33
C LEU A 45 -0.36 11.94 -19.53
N ALA A 46 -0.81 10.70 -19.31
CA ALA A 46 -1.23 9.80 -20.37
C ALA A 46 -2.44 10.33 -21.16
N ALA A 47 -3.39 10.96 -20.48
CA ALA A 47 -4.54 11.57 -21.14
C ALA A 47 -4.14 12.75 -22.05
N VAL A 48 -3.23 13.63 -21.60
CA VAL A 48 -2.69 14.74 -22.41
C VAL A 48 -1.88 14.21 -23.60
N MET A 49 -1.07 13.18 -23.41
CA MET A 49 -0.32 12.56 -24.51
C MET A 49 -1.27 11.98 -25.57
N ALA A 50 -2.31 11.25 -25.16
CA ALA A 50 -3.30 10.70 -26.08
C ALA A 50 -4.13 11.80 -26.77
N GLU A 51 -4.45 12.89 -26.06
CA GLU A 51 -5.07 14.08 -26.65
C GLU A 51 -4.23 14.64 -27.80
N GLY A 52 -2.91 14.75 -27.56
CA GLY A 52 -1.89 15.17 -28.54
C GLY A 52 -1.56 14.15 -29.63
N GLY A 53 -2.25 13.01 -29.68
CA GLY A 53 -2.12 12.03 -30.77
C GLY A 53 -1.11 10.91 -30.51
N TYR A 54 -0.57 10.77 -29.30
CA TYR A 54 0.20 9.57 -28.95
C TYR A 54 -0.70 8.33 -28.97
N THR A 55 -0.20 7.27 -29.57
CA THR A 55 -0.88 5.99 -29.66
C THR A 55 -0.29 4.98 -28.69
N SER A 56 -1.07 3.94 -28.38
CA SER A 56 -0.65 2.79 -27.58
C SER A 56 -1.44 1.54 -28.01
N SER A 57 -1.09 0.39 -27.46
CA SER A 57 -1.83 -0.86 -27.70
C SER A 57 -3.27 -0.72 -27.22
N GLU A 58 -4.23 -1.18 -28.03
CA GLU A 58 -5.64 -1.19 -27.64
C GLU A 58 -5.96 -2.26 -26.59
N GLY A 59 -5.16 -3.34 -26.54
CA GLY A 59 -5.25 -4.38 -25.51
C GLY A 59 -4.12 -4.29 -24.50
N ALA A 60 -3.70 -3.08 -24.11
CA ALA A 60 -2.52 -2.88 -23.27
C ALA A 60 -2.60 -3.60 -21.91
N LEU A 61 -3.80 -3.88 -21.39
CA LEU A 61 -3.97 -4.54 -20.09
C LEU A 61 -4.05 -6.06 -20.25
N GLU A 62 -4.79 -6.54 -21.23
CA GLU A 62 -5.30 -7.91 -21.38
C GLU A 62 -4.62 -8.74 -22.48
N ALA A 63 -3.84 -8.11 -23.37
CA ALA A 63 -3.16 -8.84 -24.43
C ALA A 63 -2.22 -9.92 -23.86
N LYS A 64 -1.84 -10.89 -24.70
CA LYS A 64 -0.90 -11.96 -24.35
C LYS A 64 0.42 -11.45 -23.73
N ARG A 65 0.85 -10.25 -24.09
CA ARG A 65 2.03 -9.54 -23.55
C ARG A 65 1.65 -8.21 -22.88
N GLY A 66 0.38 -8.06 -22.53
CA GLY A 66 -0.17 -6.90 -21.86
C GLY A 66 0.21 -6.87 -20.38
N TRP A 67 -0.12 -5.76 -19.73
CA TRP A 67 0.25 -5.47 -18.36
C TRP A 67 -0.06 -6.61 -17.38
N ALA A 68 -1.28 -7.16 -17.43
CA ALA A 68 -1.72 -8.20 -16.50
C ALA A 68 -0.87 -9.48 -16.60
N ALA A 69 -0.49 -9.88 -17.81
CA ALA A 69 0.37 -11.03 -18.05
C ALA A 69 1.81 -10.80 -17.57
N VAL A 70 2.29 -9.54 -17.64
CA VAL A 70 3.65 -9.17 -17.22
C VAL A 70 3.78 -9.06 -15.70
N VAL A 71 2.78 -8.50 -15.02
CA VAL A 71 2.83 -8.27 -13.56
C VAL A 71 2.23 -9.42 -12.75
N GLY A 72 1.37 -10.24 -13.34
CA GLY A 72 0.66 -11.34 -12.69
C GLY A 72 1.21 -12.71 -13.04
N THR A 73 2.52 -12.85 -13.23
CA THR A 73 3.17 -14.08 -13.71
C THR A 73 2.93 -15.31 -12.82
N ASP A 74 2.59 -15.09 -11.55
CA ASP A 74 2.27 -16.12 -10.56
C ASP A 74 0.77 -16.44 -10.45
N LYS A 75 -0.09 -15.76 -11.23
CA LYS A 75 -1.55 -15.89 -11.17
C LYS A 75 -2.10 -16.40 -12.49
N SER A 76 -2.45 -17.68 -12.50
CA SER A 76 -2.97 -18.38 -13.68
C SER A 76 -4.31 -17.83 -14.19
N ASP A 77 -5.06 -17.12 -13.34
CA ASP A 77 -6.41 -16.63 -13.61
C ASP A 77 -6.48 -15.11 -13.87
N VAL A 78 -5.33 -14.41 -13.94
CA VAL A 78 -5.27 -12.94 -13.96
C VAL A 78 -6.01 -12.33 -15.15
N LEU A 79 -5.91 -12.95 -16.33
CA LEU A 79 -6.62 -12.48 -17.53
C LEU A 79 -8.12 -12.81 -17.49
N GLN A 80 -8.50 -13.91 -16.83
CA GLN A 80 -9.89 -14.37 -16.73
C GLN A 80 -10.69 -13.57 -15.70
N ASN A 81 -10.00 -12.93 -14.75
CA ASN A 81 -10.58 -12.16 -13.65
C ASN A 81 -10.07 -10.71 -13.66
N LEU A 82 -9.74 -10.17 -14.84
CA LEU A 82 -9.11 -8.85 -14.95
C LEU A 82 -10.00 -7.74 -14.36
N ASP A 83 -11.32 -7.86 -14.52
CA ASP A 83 -12.34 -7.01 -13.90
C ASP A 83 -12.22 -7.00 -12.36
N ARG A 84 -12.03 -8.17 -11.75
CA ARG A 84 -11.77 -8.29 -10.32
C ARG A 84 -10.47 -7.61 -9.93
N TRP A 85 -9.40 -7.79 -10.72
CA TRP A 85 -8.07 -7.25 -10.45
C TRP A 85 -7.97 -5.73 -10.64
N LEU A 86 -8.75 -5.16 -11.56
CA LEU A 86 -8.85 -3.72 -11.82
C LEU A 86 -9.96 -3.04 -11.00
N GLY A 87 -10.93 -3.82 -10.53
CA GLY A 87 -12.06 -3.35 -9.75
C GLY A 87 -11.68 -2.94 -8.33
N THR A 88 -12.53 -2.13 -7.71
CA THR A 88 -12.40 -1.70 -6.31
C THR A 88 -12.44 -2.87 -5.32
N ASP A 89 -12.91 -4.04 -5.75
CA ASP A 89 -13.00 -5.25 -4.93
C ASP A 89 -11.66 -6.03 -4.85
N ALA A 90 -10.69 -5.78 -5.75
CA ALA A 90 -9.35 -6.39 -5.67
C ALA A 90 -8.54 -5.87 -4.48
N PHE A 91 -8.78 -4.62 -4.11
CA PHE A 91 -8.24 -4.02 -2.91
C PHE A 91 -9.42 -3.79 -1.97
N PRO A 92 -9.84 -4.79 -1.17
CA PRO A 92 -10.39 -4.40 0.11
C PRO A 92 -9.31 -3.50 0.70
N MET A 93 -9.65 -2.23 0.91
CA MET A 93 -8.88 -1.25 1.67
C MET A 93 -8.77 -1.76 3.12
N ARG A 94 -8.17 -2.94 3.31
CA ARG A 94 -7.56 -3.42 4.53
C ARG A 94 -6.21 -2.73 4.59
N ASP A 95 -6.36 -1.43 4.73
CA ASP A 95 -5.35 -0.46 5.02
C ASP A 95 -4.40 -1.06 6.05
N CYS A 96 -3.09 -1.02 5.79
CA CYS A 96 -2.07 -1.44 6.74
C CYS A 96 -2.23 -0.73 8.09
N ARG A 97 -2.91 0.44 8.10
CA ARG A 97 -3.43 1.16 9.28
C ARG A 97 -4.14 0.24 10.29
N SER A 98 -4.86 -0.80 9.86
CA SER A 98 -5.58 -1.70 10.77
C SER A 98 -4.67 -2.61 11.59
N SER A 99 -3.49 -2.98 11.09
CA SER A 99 -2.65 -3.98 11.75
C SER A 99 -1.87 -3.45 12.96
N SER A 100 -1.53 -2.16 13.00
CA SER A 100 -1.00 -1.50 14.21
C SER A 100 -2.13 -1.05 15.13
N HIS A 101 -3.22 -0.47 14.60
CA HIS A 101 -4.33 0.04 15.41
C HIS A 101 -5.07 -1.08 16.16
N ARG A 102 -5.26 -2.25 15.54
CA ARG A 102 -5.85 -3.44 16.20
C ARG A 102 -4.95 -4.04 17.30
N ARG A 103 -3.65 -3.72 17.29
CA ARG A 103 -2.67 -4.20 18.30
C ARG A 103 -2.40 -3.19 19.40
N LEU A 104 -2.54 -1.89 19.12
CA LEU A 104 -2.38 -0.81 20.09
C LEU A 104 -3.58 -0.67 21.02
N TYR A 105 -4.79 -0.93 20.50
CA TYR A 105 -6.04 -0.77 21.24
C TYR A 105 -6.14 -1.60 22.54
N PRO A 106 -5.68 -2.87 22.59
CA PRO A 106 -5.66 -3.64 23.84
C PRO A 106 -4.59 -3.16 24.83
N ILE A 107 -3.42 -2.73 24.34
CA ILE A 107 -2.27 -2.35 25.17
C ILE A 107 -2.55 -1.05 25.93
N ALA A 108 -3.14 -0.05 25.28
CA ALA A 108 -3.50 1.23 25.90
C ALA A 108 -4.74 1.14 26.82
N ARG A 109 -5.58 0.09 26.69
CA ARG A 109 -6.69 -0.14 27.62
C ARG A 109 -6.23 -0.83 28.91
N GLY A 110 -5.28 -1.75 28.81
CA GLY A 110 -4.71 -2.44 29.98
C GLY A 110 -3.96 -1.50 30.94
N THR A 111 -3.34 -0.42 30.44
CA THR A 111 -2.64 0.57 31.27
C THR A 111 -3.58 1.55 31.97
N ASN A 112 -4.83 1.70 31.51
CA ASN A 112 -5.81 2.61 32.12
C ASN A 112 -6.61 1.99 33.27
N GLU A 113 -6.64 0.65 33.40
CA GLU A 113 -7.40 -0.03 34.47
C GLU A 113 -6.56 -0.33 35.73
N GLY A 114 -5.26 -0.02 35.72
CA GLY A 114 -4.41 -0.09 36.90
C GLY A 114 -3.18 0.80 36.71
N GLY A 115 -3.10 1.89 37.47
CA GLY A 115 -2.06 2.92 37.39
C GLY A 115 -0.66 2.48 37.81
N THR A 116 -0.19 1.36 37.29
CA THR A 116 1.14 0.80 37.54
C THR A 116 1.91 0.84 36.22
N GLN A 117 3.06 1.49 36.20
CA GLN A 117 3.99 1.38 35.06
C GLN A 117 4.29 -0.11 34.82
N PRO A 118 4.06 -0.64 33.61
CA PRO A 118 4.33 -2.05 33.34
C PRO A 118 5.84 -2.28 33.29
N SER A 119 6.40 -2.81 34.39
CA SER A 119 7.65 -3.57 34.36
C SER A 119 7.32 -4.93 33.76
N ALA A 120 7.43 -5.03 32.44
CA ALA A 120 7.23 -6.27 31.71
C ALA A 120 8.58 -6.72 31.12
N ASP A 121 9.17 -7.77 31.69
CA ASP A 121 10.45 -8.31 31.22
C ASP A 121 10.37 -8.83 29.77
N ARG A 122 9.19 -9.31 29.34
CA ARG A 122 8.91 -9.73 27.95
C ARG A 122 7.43 -9.57 27.63
N ILE A 123 7.12 -8.98 26.48
CA ILE A 123 5.74 -8.92 25.94
C ILE A 123 5.67 -9.81 24.70
N CYS A 124 4.87 -10.88 24.80
CA CYS A 124 4.63 -11.79 23.70
C CYS A 124 3.54 -11.23 22.77
N HIS A 125 3.93 -10.74 21.59
CA HIS A 125 2.99 -10.35 20.55
C HIS A 125 2.39 -11.59 19.86
N GLY A 126 1.06 -11.68 19.83
CA GLY A 126 0.35 -12.61 18.94
C GLY A 126 0.75 -12.36 17.48
N THR A 127 1.10 -13.44 16.79
CA THR A 127 1.55 -13.43 15.39
C THR A 127 0.52 -12.74 14.49
N SER A 128 1.03 -12.01 13.48
CA SER A 128 0.18 -11.41 12.45
C SER A 128 -0.76 -12.46 11.85
N PRO A 129 -2.02 -12.10 11.53
CA PRO A 129 -2.85 -12.99 10.72
C PRO A 129 -2.09 -13.35 9.43
N PRO A 130 -2.19 -14.60 8.95
CA PRO A 130 -1.40 -15.11 7.83
C PRO A 130 -1.59 -14.31 6.53
N SER A 131 -2.63 -13.48 6.46
CA SER A 131 -2.92 -12.58 5.34
C SER A 131 -1.97 -11.38 5.19
N CYS A 132 -1.12 -11.07 6.18
CA CYS A 132 -0.13 -9.97 6.08
C CYS A 132 1.23 -10.35 6.68
N PRO A 133 1.97 -11.32 6.10
CA PRO A 133 3.33 -11.61 6.54
C PRO A 133 4.23 -10.42 6.18
N GLY A 134 4.88 -9.84 7.19
CA GLY A 134 6.00 -8.93 6.98
C GLY A 134 5.71 -7.46 6.71
N THR A 135 4.54 -6.92 7.07
CA THR A 135 4.29 -5.46 7.04
C THR A 135 4.85 -4.72 8.26
N HIS A 136 5.25 -5.45 9.31
CA HIS A 136 5.81 -4.91 10.56
C HIS A 136 7.07 -5.65 10.99
N ARG A 137 8.15 -5.53 10.20
CA ARG A 137 9.40 -6.26 10.47
C ARG A 137 10.44 -5.45 11.21
N GLU A 138 10.30 -4.12 11.23
CA GLU A 138 11.37 -3.27 11.75
C GLU A 138 11.45 -3.39 13.27
N LYS A 139 12.54 -3.96 13.77
CA LYS A 139 12.75 -4.23 15.19
C LYS A 139 13.42 -3.06 15.89
N THR A 140 14.23 -2.30 15.15
CA THR A 140 15.06 -1.22 15.67
C THR A 140 14.97 -0.03 14.72
N PRO A 141 13.80 0.63 14.66
CA PRO A 141 13.62 1.77 13.76
C PRO A 141 14.55 2.92 14.17
N LYS A 142 15.18 3.54 13.18
CA LYS A 142 16.15 4.63 13.38
C LYS A 142 15.51 6.00 13.25
N ASP A 143 14.39 6.08 12.52
CA ASP A 143 13.67 7.31 12.27
C ASP A 143 12.14 7.11 12.26
N GLY A 144 11.41 8.22 12.13
CA GLY A 144 9.95 8.23 12.12
C GLY A 144 9.31 7.58 10.88
N LEU A 145 10.06 7.32 9.80
CA LEU A 145 9.55 6.62 8.62
C LEU A 145 9.55 5.11 8.86
N GLU A 146 10.64 4.59 9.40
CA GLU A 146 10.80 3.20 9.82
C GLU A 146 9.86 2.86 11.00
N ALA A 147 9.73 3.76 11.97
CA ALA A 147 8.91 3.58 13.18
C ALA A 147 7.45 3.24 12.87
N LYS A 148 6.88 3.79 11.79
CA LYS A 148 5.49 3.55 11.34
C LYS A 148 5.23 2.09 10.92
N PHE A 149 6.30 1.33 10.66
CA PHE A 149 6.27 -0.09 10.30
C PHE A 149 6.92 -0.96 11.38
N SER A 150 7.12 -0.42 12.60
CA SER A 150 7.60 -1.17 13.74
C SER A 150 6.47 -1.38 14.75
N VAL A 151 6.00 -2.62 14.84
CA VAL A 151 5.06 -3.03 15.89
C VAL A 151 5.69 -2.93 17.28
N TYR A 152 7.02 -3.09 17.38
CA TYR A 152 7.78 -3.00 18.62
C TYR A 152 7.80 -1.56 19.13
N HIS A 153 8.13 -0.60 18.26
CA HIS A 153 8.11 0.82 18.63
C HIS A 153 6.69 1.30 18.95
N SER A 154 5.72 0.93 18.12
CA SER A 154 4.31 1.25 18.38
C SER A 154 3.86 0.70 19.75
N GLY A 155 4.17 -0.57 20.05
CA GLY A 155 3.85 -1.21 21.32
C GLY A 155 4.52 -0.53 22.52
N ALA A 156 5.79 -0.15 22.40
CA ALA A 156 6.52 0.59 23.42
C ALA A 156 5.90 1.95 23.72
N CYS A 157 5.54 2.73 22.69
CA CYS A 157 4.85 4.01 22.87
C CYS A 157 3.48 3.82 23.55
N GLY A 158 2.72 2.80 23.15
CA GLY A 158 1.45 2.46 23.78
C GLY A 158 1.56 2.11 25.28
N LEU A 159 2.64 1.44 25.69
CA LEU A 159 2.89 1.08 27.10
C LEU A 159 3.43 2.24 27.93
N LEU A 160 4.38 2.99 27.37
CA LEU A 160 5.11 4.03 28.10
C LEU A 160 4.33 5.34 28.17
N LEU A 161 3.60 5.68 27.10
CA LEU A 161 2.97 6.99 26.94
C LEU A 161 1.44 6.92 27.02
N SER A 162 0.86 5.71 26.97
CA SER A 162 -0.59 5.47 26.88
C SER A 162 -1.28 6.21 25.73
N LYS A 163 -0.50 6.73 24.77
CA LYS A 163 -0.91 7.45 23.57
C LYS A 163 0.15 7.29 22.49
N ALA A 164 -0.23 7.51 21.23
CA ALA A 164 0.68 7.58 20.09
C ALA A 164 0.26 8.76 19.21
N THR A 165 1.12 9.77 19.11
CA THR A 165 0.89 11.06 18.44
C THR A 165 1.93 11.30 17.34
N LEU A 166 1.79 12.38 16.56
CA LEU A 166 2.72 12.69 15.46
C LEU A 166 4.14 13.07 15.91
N SER A 167 4.31 13.46 17.18
CA SER A 167 5.58 13.88 17.78
C SER A 167 6.37 12.72 18.39
N GLU A 168 5.78 11.52 18.43
CA GLU A 168 6.34 10.30 19.03
C GLU A 168 6.71 9.32 17.92
#